data_AF-A0A9D8F9W0-F1
#
_entry.id   AF-A0A9D8F9W0-F1
#
_cell.length_a   1.000
_cell.length_b   1.000
_cell.length_c   1.000
_cell.angle_alpha   90.00
_cell.angle_beta   90.00
_cell.angle_gamma   90.00
#
_symmetry.space_group_name_H-M   'P 1'
#
loop_
_entity.id
_entity.type
_entity.pdbx_description
1 polymer ?
#
loop_
_entity_poly.entity_id
_entity_poly.type
_entity_poly.pdbx_seq_one_letter_code
_entity_poly.pdbx_strand_id
1 'polypeptide(L)'
;MRSISVRFFIITDDSEILRVSFNKLDRLLQSTDGEKIEKFAGKRVRAAEISVRLENRKPVEAIRAIYHYFHFNEKGILDKDRLSKDGIIVSIAGISPIFMENEQDNIINAQQEFAKRQRDHSVWWKPDMQLERNILDASINEFKCKRL
;
A
#
# COMPACT_ATOMS: atom_id res chain seq x y z
N MET A 1 19.56 -10.58 -15.97
CA MET A 1 19.67 -10.05 -14.57
C MET A 1 18.28 -10.00 -13.95
N ARG A 2 18.09 -10.58 -12.76
CA ARG A 2 16.83 -10.54 -12.01
C ARG A 2 16.92 -9.48 -10.91
N SER A 3 15.87 -8.70 -10.71
CA SER A 3 15.77 -7.75 -9.61
C SER A 3 14.31 -7.58 -9.17
N ILE A 4 14.09 -6.89 -8.05
CA ILE A 4 12.75 -6.54 -7.55
C ILE A 4 12.60 -5.03 -7.62
N SER A 5 11.40 -4.57 -7.95
CA SER A 5 11.04 -3.16 -7.92
C SER A 5 9.68 -2.98 -7.27
N VAL A 6 9.43 -1.83 -6.66
CA VAL A 6 8.13 -1.54 -6.04
C VAL A 6 7.35 -0.55 -6.91
N ARG A 7 6.04 -0.74 -6.97
CA ARG A 7 5.08 0.10 -7.69
C ARG A 7 4.04 0.58 -6.69
N PHE A 8 3.79 1.89 -6.69
CA PHE A 8 2.80 2.51 -5.83
C PHE A 8 1.63 3.02 -6.64
N PHE A 9 0.43 2.75 -6.14
CA PHE A 9 -0.83 3.18 -6.73
C PHE A 9 -1.73 3.82 -5.68
N ILE A 10 -2.49 4.82 -6.11
CA ILE A 10 -3.63 5.36 -5.38
C ILE A 10 -4.90 5.01 -6.14
N ILE A 11 -5.93 4.57 -5.41
CA ILE A 11 -7.23 4.20 -5.95
C ILE A 11 -8.23 5.26 -5.49
N THR A 12 -8.84 5.97 -6.43
CA THR A 12 -9.87 6.98 -6.14
C THR A 12 -11.19 6.33 -5.69
N ASP A 13 -12.14 7.12 -5.21
CA ASP A 13 -13.47 6.63 -4.85
C ASP A 13 -14.20 6.03 -6.07
N ASP A 14 -13.99 6.61 -7.26
CA ASP A 14 -14.49 6.11 -8.56
C ASP A 14 -13.71 4.91 -9.12
N SER A 15 -12.86 4.29 -8.30
CA SER A 15 -12.01 3.14 -8.65
C SER A 15 -11.02 3.41 -9.80
N GLU A 16 -10.63 4.66 -10.01
CA GLU A 16 -9.55 5.01 -10.91
C GLU A 16 -8.20 4.66 -10.28
N ILE A 17 -7.36 3.95 -11.03
CA ILE A 17 -6.01 3.58 -10.62
C ILE A 17 -5.03 4.66 -11.08
N LEU A 18 -4.39 5.33 -10.12
CA LEU A 18 -3.39 6.36 -10.36
C LEU A 18 -2.00 5.85 -9.95
N ARG A 19 -1.08 5.76 -10.91
CA ARG A 19 0.31 5.38 -10.64
C ARG A 19 1.07 6.54 -10.01
N VAL A 20 1.68 6.28 -8.86
CA VAL A 20 2.50 7.23 -8.14
C VAL A 20 3.96 7.01 -8.54
N SER A 21 4.63 8.07 -9.00
CA SER A 21 6.08 8.00 -9.26
C SER A 21 6.85 7.93 -7.94
N PHE A 22 8.05 7.34 -7.95
CA PHE A 22 8.88 7.30 -6.75
C PHE A 22 9.18 8.71 -6.21
N ASN A 23 9.46 9.68 -7.10
CA ASN A 23 9.71 11.06 -6.70
C ASN A 23 8.48 11.73 -6.05
N LYS A 24 7.27 11.43 -6.53
CA LYS A 24 6.02 11.91 -5.93
C LYS A 24 5.81 11.27 -4.56
N LEU A 25 6.03 9.96 -4.44
CA LEU A 25 5.95 9.25 -3.17
C LEU A 25 6.95 9.81 -2.15
N ASP A 26 8.21 9.99 -2.55
CA ASP A 26 9.23 10.56 -1.68
C ASP A 26 8.79 11.93 -1.15
N ARG A 27 8.37 12.84 -2.01
CA ARG A 27 7.86 14.16 -1.58
C ARG A 27 6.63 14.11 -0.68
N LEU A 28 5.74 13.12 -0.86
CA LEU A 28 4.63 12.90 0.06
C LEU A 28 5.13 12.49 1.47
N LEU A 29 6.24 11.77 1.54
CA LEU A 29 6.83 11.27 2.77
C LEU A 29 7.81 12.27 3.43
N GLN A 30 8.37 13.25 2.71
CA GLN A 30 9.36 14.23 3.22
C GLN A 30 8.80 15.31 4.17
N SER A 31 9.50 15.61 5.28
CA SER A 31 9.00 16.30 6.48
C SER A 31 8.86 17.82 6.43
N THR A 32 9.60 18.51 5.56
CA THR A 32 9.71 19.97 5.65
C THR A 32 8.66 20.74 4.84
N ASP A 33 8.15 20.18 3.72
CA ASP A 33 7.13 20.80 2.88
C ASP A 33 6.28 19.74 2.17
N GLY A 34 5.68 18.82 2.94
CA GLY A 34 4.96 17.66 2.40
C GLY A 34 4.05 18.02 1.22
N GLU A 35 4.16 17.26 0.13
CA GLU A 35 3.44 17.55 -1.11
C GLU A 35 1.92 17.60 -0.85
N LYS A 36 1.30 18.75 -1.11
CA LYS A 36 -0.15 18.93 -0.99
C LYS A 36 -0.85 18.31 -2.19
N ILE A 37 -1.82 17.46 -1.93
CA ILE A 37 -2.74 16.94 -2.93
C ILE A 37 -4.16 17.35 -2.54
N GLU A 38 -4.58 18.53 -3.01
CA GLU A 38 -5.87 19.15 -2.63
C GLU A 38 -7.08 18.24 -2.87
N LYS A 39 -7.08 17.46 -3.96
CA LYS A 39 -8.16 16.50 -4.25
C LYS A 39 -8.34 15.40 -3.19
N PHE A 40 -7.35 15.21 -2.32
CA PHE A 40 -7.35 14.26 -1.22
C PHE A 40 -7.46 14.93 0.16
N ALA A 41 -7.65 16.25 0.23
CA ALA A 41 -7.84 16.95 1.51
C ALA A 41 -8.96 16.35 2.37
N GLY A 42 -8.64 16.07 3.64
CA GLY A 42 -9.54 15.46 4.63
C GLY A 42 -9.91 14.00 4.35
N LYS A 43 -9.30 13.35 3.35
CA LYS A 43 -9.70 12.00 2.92
C LYS A 43 -8.80 10.90 3.48
N ARG A 44 -9.44 9.75 3.70
CA ARG A 44 -8.78 8.44 3.79
C ARG A 44 -8.79 7.81 2.39
N VAL A 45 -7.60 7.65 1.81
CA VAL A 45 -7.40 7.25 0.40
C VAL A 45 -6.84 5.84 0.32
N ARG A 46 -7.39 5.01 -0.57
CA ARG A 46 -6.91 3.65 -0.83
C ARG A 46 -5.57 3.68 -1.57
N ALA A 47 -4.59 2.95 -1.07
CA ALA A 47 -3.27 2.80 -1.67
C ALA A 47 -2.92 1.32 -1.87
N ALA A 48 -2.13 1.04 -2.90
CA ALA A 48 -1.55 -0.27 -3.16
C ALA A 48 -0.04 -0.17 -3.39
N GLU A 49 0.71 -1.03 -2.71
CA GLU A 49 2.14 -1.22 -2.89
C GLU A 49 2.38 -2.62 -3.46
N ILE A 50 2.91 -2.69 -4.68
CA ILE A 50 3.14 -3.95 -5.41
C ILE A 50 4.62 -4.15 -5.63
N SER A 51 5.20 -5.21 -5.09
CA SER A 51 6.54 -5.65 -5.46
C SER A 51 6.45 -6.48 -6.74
N VAL A 52 7.26 -6.11 -7.74
CA VAL A 52 7.32 -6.76 -9.04
C VAL A 52 8.70 -7.34 -9.31
N ARG A 53 8.75 -8.55 -9.84
CA ARG A 53 9.97 -9.16 -10.37
C ARG A 53 10.29 -8.55 -11.72
N LEU A 54 11.54 -8.16 -11.90
CA LEU A 54 12.09 -7.67 -13.16
C LEU A 54 13.02 -8.72 -13.77
N GLU A 55 12.86 -8.97 -15.06
CA GLU A 55 13.83 -9.70 -15.88
C GLU A 55 14.32 -8.80 -17.00
N ASN A 56 15.64 -8.58 -17.08
CA ASN A 56 16.25 -7.69 -18.07
C ASN A 56 15.57 -6.30 -18.11
N ARG A 57 15.28 -5.76 -16.90
CA ARG A 57 14.60 -4.47 -16.66
C ARG A 57 13.13 -4.38 -17.09
N LYS A 58 12.52 -5.48 -17.54
CA LYS A 58 11.08 -5.56 -17.82
C LYS A 58 10.36 -6.19 -16.62
N PRO A 59 9.26 -5.61 -16.12
CA PRO A 59 8.45 -6.28 -15.11
C PRO A 59 7.74 -7.48 -15.73
N VAL A 60 7.79 -8.62 -15.05
CA VAL A 60 7.23 -9.88 -15.56
C VAL A 60 6.16 -10.46 -14.65
N GLU A 61 6.20 -10.16 -13.35
CA GLU A 61 5.31 -10.78 -12.37
C GLU A 61 5.18 -9.89 -11.12
N ALA A 62 3.96 -9.76 -10.61
CA ALA A 62 3.70 -9.22 -9.28
C ALA A 62 3.92 -10.32 -8.24
N ILE A 63 4.85 -10.11 -7.31
CA ILE A 63 5.25 -11.13 -6.33
C ILE A 63 4.73 -10.84 -4.93
N ARG A 64 4.25 -9.61 -4.69
CA ARG A 64 3.66 -9.20 -3.42
C ARG A 64 2.76 -7.99 -3.64
N ALA A 65 1.60 -7.99 -2.98
CA ALA A 65 0.69 -6.87 -2.93
C ALA A 65 0.36 -6.50 -1.48
N ILE A 66 0.37 -5.21 -1.17
CA ILE A 66 -0.11 -4.66 0.10
C ILE A 66 -1.16 -3.60 -0.22
N TYR A 67 -2.31 -3.70 0.43
CA TYR A 67 -3.41 -2.74 0.31
C TYR A 67 -3.59 -2.03 1.64
N HIS A 68 -3.31 -0.74 1.68
CA HIS A 68 -3.40 0.08 2.90
C HIS A 68 -4.00 1.44 2.60
N TYR A 69 -4.26 2.21 3.65
CA TYR A 69 -4.78 3.57 3.52
C TYR A 69 -3.70 4.62 3.74
N PHE A 70 -3.76 5.68 2.93
CA PHE A 70 -3.17 6.97 3.28
C PHE A 70 -4.24 7.88 3.87
N HIS A 71 -3.88 8.57 4.94
CA HIS A 71 -4.74 9.56 5.58
C HIS A 71 -4.18 10.95 5.27
N PHE A 72 -5.02 11.84 4.78
CA PHE A 72 -4.64 13.21 4.47
C PHE A 72 -5.41 14.16 5.40
N ASN A 73 -4.72 15.19 5.90
CA ASN A 73 -5.37 16.24 6.68
C ASN A 73 -6.19 17.18 5.80
N GLU A 74 -6.91 18.12 6.40
CA GLU A 74 -7.77 19.12 5.72
C GLU A 74 -7.04 19.99 4.68
N LYS A 75 -5.70 20.01 4.67
CA LYS A 75 -4.88 20.74 3.69
C LYS A 75 -4.38 19.84 2.55
N GLY A 76 -4.77 18.57 2.53
CA GLY A 76 -4.30 17.59 1.54
C GLY A 76 -2.86 17.15 1.76
N ILE A 77 -2.33 17.29 2.98
CA ILE A 77 -0.99 16.80 3.34
C ILE A 77 -1.14 15.43 4.00
N LEU A 78 -0.27 14.49 3.62
CA LEU A 78 -0.22 13.16 4.20
C LEU A 78 0.01 13.22 5.72
N ASP A 79 -0.85 12.56 6.49
CA ASP A 79 -0.73 12.40 7.94
C ASP A 79 0.29 11.28 8.25
N LYS A 80 1.50 11.71 8.56
CA LYS A 80 2.64 10.81 8.80
C LYS A 80 2.62 10.19 10.18
N ASP A 81 2.06 10.90 11.16
CA ASP A 81 1.89 10.34 12.50
C ASP A 81 0.91 9.17 12.42
N ARG A 82 -0.15 9.32 11.61
CA ARG A 82 -1.06 8.21 11.33
C ARG A 82 -0.37 7.09 10.56
N LEU A 83 0.39 7.40 9.50
CA LEU A 83 1.13 6.39 8.73
C LEU A 83 2.11 5.60 9.62
N SER A 84 2.84 6.27 10.50
CA SER A 84 3.77 5.67 11.45
C SER A 84 3.05 4.75 12.44
N LYS A 85 1.93 5.22 13.03
CA LYS A 85 1.08 4.41 13.91
C LYS A 85 0.52 3.17 13.21
N ASP A 86 0.05 3.33 11.97
CA ASP A 86 -0.43 2.21 11.15
C ASP A 86 0.69 1.19 10.89
N GLY A 87 1.93 1.65 10.65
CA GLY A 87 3.12 0.80 10.54
C GLY A 87 3.43 0.02 11.83
N ILE A 88 3.32 0.66 13.00
CA ILE A 88 3.48 0.00 14.30
C ILE A 88 2.39 -1.07 14.49
N ILE A 89 1.13 -0.78 14.16
CA ILE A 89 0.03 -1.75 14.25
C ILE A 89 0.32 -2.97 13.36
N VAL A 90 0.77 -2.75 12.12
CA VAL A 90 1.14 -3.84 11.20
C VAL A 90 2.29 -4.69 11.79
N SER A 91 3.30 -4.05 12.36
CA SER A 91 4.45 -4.72 12.99
C SER A 91 4.04 -5.58 14.19
N ILE A 92 3.26 -5.02 15.13
CA ILE A 92 2.78 -5.74 16.33
C ILE A 92 1.89 -6.91 15.97
N ALA A 93 1.00 -6.73 14.99
CA ALA A 93 0.08 -7.77 14.54
C ALA A 93 0.80 -8.95 13.84
N GLY A 94 2.12 -8.83 13.63
CA GLY A 94 2.94 -9.75 12.85
C GLY A 94 2.81 -9.51 11.35
N ILE A 95 3.78 -9.97 10.56
CA ILE A 95 3.59 -10.07 9.11
C ILE A 95 2.58 -11.19 8.89
N SER A 96 1.49 -10.92 8.17
CA SER A 96 0.44 -11.92 7.92
C SER A 96 1.05 -13.23 7.38
N PRO A 97 0.58 -14.42 7.83
CA PRO A 97 1.10 -15.74 7.38
C PRO A 97 0.95 -15.99 5.87
N ILE A 98 0.29 -15.09 5.12
CA ILE A 98 0.38 -15.03 3.66
C ILE A 98 1.85 -14.87 3.17
N PHE A 99 2.79 -14.49 4.05
CA PHE A 99 4.19 -14.19 3.72
C PHE A 99 5.26 -15.03 4.46
N MET A 100 4.90 -16.04 5.25
CA MET A 100 5.87 -16.91 5.94
C MET A 100 5.40 -18.36 5.91
N GLU A 101 6.28 -19.28 5.48
CA GLU A 101 6.07 -20.72 5.68
C GLU A 101 5.99 -21.04 7.17
N ASN A 102 5.05 -21.91 7.50
CA ASN A 102 4.53 -22.17 8.83
C ASN A 102 5.62 -22.46 9.88
N GLU A 103 5.65 -21.68 10.96
CA GLU A 103 6.05 -22.20 12.27
C GLU A 103 4.82 -22.17 13.17
N GLN A 104 4.29 -23.38 13.45
CA GLN A 104 3.25 -23.58 14.45
C GLN A 104 3.87 -23.31 15.83
N ASP A 105 3.54 -22.17 16.43
CA ASP A 105 3.78 -21.94 17.84
C ASP A 105 2.44 -21.73 18.55
N ASN A 106 2.13 -22.61 19.51
CA ASN A 106 0.79 -22.80 20.11
C ASN A 106 0.42 -21.73 21.15
N ILE A 107 1.03 -20.55 21.10
CA ILE A 107 0.82 -19.46 22.06
C ILE A 107 0.07 -18.32 21.37
N ILE A 108 -1.20 -18.13 21.71
CA ILE A 108 -2.00 -16.99 21.23
C ILE A 108 -1.68 -15.77 22.10
N ASN A 109 -0.89 -14.84 21.55
CA ASN A 109 -0.66 -13.54 22.20
C ASN A 109 -1.87 -12.61 21.96
N ALA A 110 -2.65 -12.32 23.01
CA ALA A 110 -3.84 -11.49 22.91
C ALA A 110 -3.57 -10.09 22.31
N GLN A 111 -2.39 -9.50 22.55
CA GLN A 111 -2.00 -8.22 21.95
C GLN A 111 -1.87 -8.32 20.43
N GLN A 112 -1.37 -9.46 19.92
CA GLN A 112 -1.29 -9.70 18.48
C GLN A 112 -2.68 -9.88 17.85
N GLU A 113 -3.60 -10.57 18.53
CA GLU A 113 -4.97 -10.75 18.03
C GLU A 113 -5.75 -9.43 17.97
N PHE A 114 -5.63 -8.55 18.97
CA PHE A 114 -6.21 -7.21 18.90
C PHE A 114 -5.58 -6.37 17.78
N ALA A 115 -4.25 -6.44 17.62
CA ALA A 115 -3.56 -5.72 16.56
C ALA A 115 -3.95 -6.23 15.17
N LYS A 116 -4.14 -7.55 14.96
CA LYS A 116 -4.65 -8.13 13.69
C LYS A 116 -6.02 -7.58 13.34
N ARG A 117 -6.96 -7.61 14.30
CA ARG A 117 -8.31 -7.04 14.10
C ARG A 117 -8.26 -5.55 13.77
N GLN A 118 -7.45 -4.79 14.51
CA GLN A 118 -7.27 -3.36 14.25
C GLN A 118 -6.66 -3.10 12.87
N ARG A 119 -5.68 -3.90 12.46
CA ARG A 119 -5.05 -3.84 11.13
C ARG A 119 -6.08 -4.07 10.02
N ASP A 120 -6.84 -5.16 10.10
CA ASP A 120 -7.81 -5.56 9.07
C ASP A 120 -8.98 -4.58 8.97
N HIS A 121 -9.32 -3.88 10.06
CA HIS A 121 -10.41 -2.89 10.07
C HIS A 121 -9.97 -1.47 9.68
N SER A 122 -8.80 -1.02 10.13
CA SER A 122 -8.40 0.40 10.08
C SER A 122 -7.17 0.70 9.23
N VAL A 123 -6.33 -0.30 8.96
CA VAL A 123 -5.07 -0.10 8.22
C VAL A 123 -5.16 -0.66 6.81
N TRP A 124 -5.73 -1.86 6.66
CA TRP A 124 -5.88 -2.53 5.39
C TRP A 124 -7.26 -2.34 4.79
N TRP A 125 -7.30 -2.46 3.47
CA TRP A 125 -8.51 -2.63 2.70
C TRP A 125 -8.34 -3.80 1.77
N LYS A 126 -9.47 -4.34 1.28
CA LYS A 126 -9.46 -5.43 0.33
C LYS A 126 -10.09 -4.95 -0.98
N PRO A 127 -9.38 -4.95 -2.11
CA PRO A 127 -9.99 -4.72 -3.40
C PRO A 127 -10.97 -5.85 -3.73
N ASP A 128 -11.97 -5.56 -4.57
CA ASP A 128 -12.68 -6.63 -5.25
C ASP A 128 -11.79 -7.30 -6.30
N MET A 129 -12.22 -8.46 -6.80
CA MET A 129 -11.42 -9.29 -7.71
C MET A 129 -11.04 -8.56 -9.01
N GLN A 130 -11.92 -7.72 -9.56
CA GLN A 130 -11.65 -7.04 -10.83
C GLN A 130 -10.67 -5.88 -10.64
N LEU A 131 -10.86 -5.11 -9.57
CA LEU A 131 -9.95 -4.03 -9.20
C LEU A 131 -8.56 -4.57 -8.86
N GLU A 132 -8.49 -5.68 -8.13
CA GLU A 132 -7.22 -6.34 -7.79
C GLU A 132 -6.46 -6.75 -9.06
N ARG A 133 -7.12 -7.43 -9.99
CA ARG A 133 -6.53 -7.79 -11.29
C ARG A 133 -6.00 -6.58 -12.03
N ASN A 134 -6.80 -5.51 -12.15
CA ASN A 134 -6.37 -4.29 -12.83
C ASN A 134 -5.14 -3.64 -12.17
N ILE A 135 -5.03 -3.67 -10.84
CA ILE A 135 -3.86 -3.16 -10.09
C ILE A 135 -2.62 -4.02 -10.38
N LEU A 136 -2.76 -5.35 -10.36
CA LEU A 136 -1.67 -6.28 -10.62
C LEU A 136 -1.18 -6.14 -12.07
N ASP A 137 -2.08 -6.09 -13.05
CA ASP A 137 -1.75 -5.87 -14.46
C ASP A 137 -1.08 -4.51 -14.67
N ALA A 138 -1.54 -3.47 -13.97
CA ALA A 138 -0.92 -2.14 -14.03
C ALA A 138 0.53 -2.15 -13.49
N SER A 139 0.83 -3.02 -12.52
CA SER A 139 2.16 -3.15 -11.92
C SER A 139 3.19 -3.73 -12.89
N ILE A 140 2.75 -4.60 -13.80
CA ILE A 140 3.54 -5.20 -14.88
C ILE A 140 3.41 -4.49 -16.23
N ASN A 141 2.70 -3.35 -16.26
CA ASN A 141 2.43 -2.53 -17.44
C ASN A 141 1.49 -3.15 -18.49
N GLU A 142 0.66 -4.12 -18.11
CA GLU A 142 -0.39 -4.69 -18.97
C GLU A 142 -1.72 -3.92 -18.88
N PHE A 143 -1.90 -3.11 -17.84
CA PHE A 143 -3.03 -2.19 -17.71
C PHE A 143 -2.57 -0.72 -17.72
N LYS A 144 -3.22 0.11 -18.55
CA LYS A 144 -2.89 1.54 -18.66
C LYS A 144 -3.59 2.34 -17.57
N CYS A 145 -2.80 2.97 -16.71
CA CYS A 145 -3.26 3.87 -15.64
C CYS A 145 -2.75 5.30 -15.86
N LYS A 146 -3.47 6.29 -15.31
CA LYS A 146 -3.00 7.68 -15.29
C LYS A 146 -1.90 7.83 -14.23
N ARG A 147 -1.08 8.89 -14.35
CA ARG A 147 -0.10 9.25 -13.31
C ARG A 147 -0.70 10.28 -12.37
N LEU A 148 -0.34 10.17 -11.09
CA LEU A 148 -0.66 11.15 -10.04
C LEU A 148 0.36 12.30 -9.98
#